data_AF-A0A1F6MRE1-F1
#
_entry.id   AF-A0A1F6MRE1-F1
#
_cell.length_a   1.000
_cell.length_b   1.000
_cell.length_c   1.000
_cell.angle_alpha   90.00
_cell.angle_beta   90.00
_cell.angle_gamma   90.00
#
_symmetry.space_group_name_H-M   'P 1'
#
loop_
_entity.id
_entity.type
_entity.pdbx_description
1 polymer ?
#
loop_
_entity_poly.entity_id
_entity_poly.type
_entity_poly.pdbx_seq_one_letter_code
_entity_poly.pdbx_strand_id
1 'polypeptide(L)'
;MPLISKKKNVRALYHAKEAVRRMVNGKWGNIALIILLAAALVGFVWSFLNYQKTKARFASISAPVGETENTPEAVHELLGQVRRHMLLPNDVDPIVARINDAAGLAAAQAFYKDAQSGDVILVYPEKAIIYSPSRDIIVNTGPVIFERPPALDAAGD
;
A
#
# COMPACT_ATOMS: atom_id res chain seq x y z
N MET A 1 45.82 -34.37 -27.79
CA MET A 1 46.05 -32.93 -28.04
C MET A 1 46.06 -32.71 -29.55
N PRO A 2 45.21 -31.81 -30.06
CA PRO A 2 45.74 -30.66 -30.79
C PRO A 2 45.03 -29.34 -30.44
N LEU A 3 45.81 -28.26 -30.41
CA LEU A 3 45.37 -26.87 -30.39
C LEU A 3 45.13 -26.39 -31.84
N ILE A 4 44.17 -25.48 -32.07
CA ILE A 4 44.23 -24.29 -32.96
C ILE A 4 42.81 -23.81 -33.34
N SER A 5 42.45 -22.59 -32.94
CA SER A 5 42.00 -21.48 -33.82
C SER A 5 41.13 -20.45 -33.06
N LYS A 6 41.76 -19.51 -32.33
CA LYS A 6 41.09 -18.41 -31.60
C LYS A 6 41.17 -17.03 -32.28
N LYS A 7 41.67 -16.91 -33.51
CA LYS A 7 41.95 -15.59 -34.13
C LYS A 7 40.80 -14.91 -34.87
N LYS A 8 39.67 -15.59 -35.15
CA LYS A 8 38.54 -14.97 -35.88
C LYS A 8 37.67 -14.06 -35.00
N ASN A 9 37.72 -14.18 -33.68
CA ASN A 9 36.73 -13.54 -32.79
C ASN A 9 37.10 -12.13 -32.34
N VAL A 10 38.36 -11.70 -32.51
CA VAL A 10 38.83 -10.42 -31.93
C VAL A 10 38.42 -9.22 -32.79
N ARG A 11 38.33 -9.37 -34.13
CA ARG A 11 37.93 -8.26 -35.03
C ARG A 11 36.46 -7.91 -34.93
N ALA A 12 35.59 -8.88 -34.64
CA ALA A 12 34.16 -8.66 -34.43
C ALA A 12 33.88 -7.80 -33.17
N LEU A 13 34.70 -7.97 -32.12
CA LEU A 13 34.56 -7.24 -30.86
C LEU A 13 34.91 -5.74 -30.97
N TYR A 14 35.77 -5.36 -31.92
CA TYR A 14 36.12 -3.94 -32.13
C TYR A 14 35.00 -3.17 -32.86
N HIS A 15 34.36 -3.77 -33.86
CA HIS A 15 33.27 -3.10 -34.58
C HIS A 15 31.99 -2.96 -33.74
N ALA A 16 31.76 -3.86 -32.78
CA ALA A 16 30.63 -3.76 -31.86
C ALA A 16 30.73 -2.52 -30.96
N LYS A 17 31.93 -2.16 -30.48
CA LYS A 17 32.13 -1.00 -29.59
C LYS A 17 31.92 0.33 -30.31
N GLU A 18 32.30 0.43 -31.59
CA GLU A 18 32.16 1.67 -32.35
C GLU A 18 30.72 1.90 -32.85
N ALA A 19 29.99 0.84 -33.19
CA ALA A 19 28.57 0.92 -33.55
C ALA A 19 27.72 1.45 -32.39
N VAL A 20 28.01 1.01 -31.16
CA VAL A 20 27.31 1.48 -29.95
C VAL A 20 27.63 2.95 -29.67
N ARG A 21 28.88 3.39 -29.84
CA ARG A 21 29.29 4.78 -29.55
C ARG A 21 28.70 5.81 -30.51
N ARG A 22 28.47 5.45 -31.78
CA ARG A 22 27.78 6.33 -32.75
C ARG A 22 26.26 6.38 -32.55
N MET A 23 25.68 5.36 -31.91
CA MET A 23 24.25 5.29 -31.59
C MET A 23 23.87 6.19 -30.40
N VAL A 24 24.76 6.31 -29.42
CA VAL A 24 24.52 7.07 -28.18
C VAL A 24 24.66 8.60 -28.37
N ASN A 25 25.49 9.08 -29.31
CA ASN A 25 25.78 10.52 -29.48
C ASN A 25 25.03 11.20 -30.65
N GLY A 26 24.08 10.51 -31.29
CA GLY A 26 23.23 11.06 -32.34
C GLY A 26 21.84 11.46 -31.84
N LYS A 27 21.06 12.19 -32.65
CA LYS A 27 19.63 12.54 -32.38
C LYS A 27 18.79 11.35 -31.87
N TRP A 28 19.15 10.15 -32.29
CA TRP A 28 18.54 8.88 -31.90
C TRP A 28 18.88 8.43 -30.48
N GLY A 29 20.06 8.78 -29.96
CA GLY A 29 20.42 8.59 -28.55
C GLY A 29 19.55 9.44 -27.62
N ASN A 30 19.24 10.68 -28.01
CA ASN A 30 18.30 11.53 -27.28
C ASN A 30 16.87 11.00 -27.35
N ILE A 31 16.44 10.46 -28.50
CA ILE A 31 15.13 9.81 -28.63
C ILE A 31 15.06 8.57 -27.74
N ALA A 32 16.11 7.74 -27.70
CA ALA A 32 16.19 6.59 -26.81
C ALA A 32 16.17 7.00 -25.33
N LEU A 33 16.87 8.09 -24.97
CA LEU A 33 16.85 8.64 -23.61
C LEU A 33 15.46 9.16 -23.21
N ILE A 34 14.78 9.87 -24.12
CA ILE A 34 13.41 10.38 -23.90
C ILE A 34 12.43 9.22 -23.73
N ILE A 35 12.56 8.15 -24.52
CA ILE A 35 11.71 6.95 -24.38
C ILE A 35 11.96 6.27 -23.03
N LEU A 36 13.22 6.19 -22.58
CA LEU A 36 13.57 5.61 -21.28
C LEU A 36 13.05 6.48 -20.12
N LEU A 37 13.14 7.80 -20.23
CA LEU A 37 12.58 8.76 -19.27
C LEU A 37 11.04 8.70 -19.24
N ALA A 38 10.39 8.56 -20.39
CA ALA A 38 8.96 8.36 -20.48
C ALA A 38 8.52 7.04 -19.85
N ALA A 39 9.26 5.95 -20.07
CA ALA A 39 8.99 4.66 -19.43
C ALA A 39 9.18 4.73 -17.90
N ALA A 40 10.21 5.45 -17.42
CA ALA A 40 10.42 5.70 -16.00
C ALA A 40 9.31 6.56 -15.39
N LEU A 41 8.84 7.58 -16.10
CA LEU A 41 7.69 8.41 -15.68
C LEU A 41 6.40 7.61 -15.66
N VAL A 42 6.17 6.72 -16.64
CA VAL A 42 5.02 5.80 -16.64
C VAL A 42 5.10 4.85 -15.45
N GLY A 43 6.27 4.30 -15.15
CA GLY A 43 6.49 3.47 -13.96
C GLY A 43 6.31 4.25 -12.64
N PHE A 44 6.75 5.50 -12.60
CA PHE A 44 6.63 6.38 -11.43
C PHE A 44 5.18 6.82 -11.20
N VAL A 45 4.44 7.19 -12.25
CA VAL A 45 3.00 7.49 -12.19
C VAL A 45 2.23 6.23 -11.82
N TRP A 46 2.55 5.06 -12.39
CA TRP A 46 1.92 3.80 -12.02
C TRP A 46 2.18 3.44 -10.55
N SER A 47 3.41 3.62 -10.06
CA SER A 47 3.80 3.39 -8.67
C SER A 47 3.15 4.38 -7.71
N PHE A 48 3.08 5.67 -8.05
CA PHE A 48 2.43 6.71 -7.24
C PHE A 48 0.91 6.47 -7.15
N LEU A 49 0.28 6.10 -8.26
CA LEU A 49 -1.13 5.66 -8.26
C LEU A 49 -1.31 4.34 -7.49
N ASN A 50 -0.36 3.41 -7.55
CA ASN A 50 -0.42 2.17 -6.75
C ASN A 50 -0.12 2.38 -5.27
N TYR A 51 0.67 3.37 -4.87
CA TYR A 51 0.92 3.69 -3.45
C TYR A 51 -0.36 4.25 -2.80
N GLN A 52 -1.13 5.05 -3.56
CA GLN A 52 -2.51 5.42 -3.20
C GLN A 52 -3.45 4.19 -3.19
N LYS A 53 -3.36 3.31 -4.20
CA LYS A 53 -4.17 2.06 -4.27
C LYS A 53 -3.69 0.90 -3.39
N THR A 54 -2.58 1.04 -2.65
CA THR A 54 -2.13 0.01 -1.70
C THR A 54 -2.81 0.19 -0.34
N LYS A 55 -3.40 1.38 -0.07
CA LYS A 55 -4.52 1.51 0.88
C LYS A 55 -5.77 0.78 0.37
N ALA A 56 -6.00 0.77 -0.95
CA ALA A 56 -7.13 0.07 -1.58
C ALA A 56 -6.96 -1.46 -1.72
N ARG A 57 -5.79 -2.05 -1.39
CA ARG A 57 -5.63 -3.51 -1.33
C ARG A 57 -6.17 -4.14 -0.04
N PHE A 58 -6.47 -3.34 0.97
CA PHE A 58 -7.32 -3.75 2.08
C PHE A 58 -8.82 -3.59 1.77
N ALA A 59 -9.19 -2.87 0.70
CA ALA A 59 -10.59 -2.68 0.30
C ALA A 59 -11.17 -3.87 -0.49
N SER A 60 -10.34 -4.77 -1.04
CA SER A 60 -10.83 -5.98 -1.72
C SER A 60 -11.02 -7.19 -0.79
N ILE A 61 -10.63 -7.08 0.49
CA ILE A 61 -10.96 -8.09 1.52
C ILE A 61 -12.24 -7.69 2.29
N SER A 62 -12.67 -6.42 2.21
CA SER A 62 -13.79 -5.88 2.99
C SER A 62 -14.74 -5.03 2.14
N ALA A 63 -15.62 -5.65 1.36
CA ALA A 63 -16.83 -4.97 0.88
C ALA A 63 -17.79 -4.71 2.06
N PRO A 64 -18.63 -3.65 2.12
CA PRO A 64 -18.58 -2.31 1.53
C PRO A 64 -18.42 -1.25 2.65
N VAL A 65 -17.18 -0.87 2.95
CA VAL A 65 -16.92 0.25 3.89
C VAL A 65 -16.86 1.53 3.07
N GLY A 66 -17.98 2.22 3.00
CA GLY A 66 -18.18 3.46 2.24
C GLY A 66 -17.06 4.47 2.47
N GLU A 67 -16.45 4.87 1.36
CA GLU A 67 -15.51 5.98 1.27
C GLU A 67 -16.19 7.23 1.84
N THR A 68 -15.80 7.62 3.05
CA THR A 68 -16.14 8.94 3.57
C THR A 68 -15.01 9.87 3.17
N GLU A 69 -15.33 10.92 2.42
CA GLU A 69 -14.43 12.05 2.13
C GLU A 69 -14.06 12.75 3.44
N ASN A 70 -13.13 12.16 4.19
CA ASN A 70 -12.64 12.75 5.42
C ASN A 70 -11.60 13.81 5.05
N THR A 71 -11.98 15.08 5.12
CA THR A 71 -11.01 16.17 5.07
C THR A 71 -10.01 16.01 6.24
N PRO A 72 -8.73 16.38 6.07
CA PRO A 72 -7.73 16.25 7.13
C PRO A 72 -8.15 16.88 8.46
N GLU A 73 -8.95 17.94 8.40
CA GLU A 73 -9.49 18.66 9.56
C GLU A 73 -10.50 17.83 10.36
N ALA A 74 -11.45 17.16 9.68
CA ALA A 74 -12.46 16.33 10.33
C ALA A 74 -11.85 15.13 11.06
N VAL A 75 -10.78 14.55 10.50
CA VAL A 75 -10.03 13.47 11.17
C VAL A 75 -9.33 13.99 12.42
N HIS A 76 -8.73 15.17 12.36
CA HIS A 76 -8.04 15.75 13.51
C HIS A 76 -9.00 16.01 14.68
N GLU A 77 -10.18 16.55 14.40
CA GLU A 77 -11.23 16.77 15.41
C GLU A 77 -11.67 15.43 16.04
N LEU A 78 -11.96 14.43 15.21
CA LEU A 78 -12.34 13.09 15.65
C LEU A 78 -11.27 12.49 16.59
N LEU A 79 -10.00 12.55 16.20
CA LEU A 79 -8.91 12.06 17.06
C LEU A 79 -8.82 12.84 18.37
N GLY A 80 -9.09 14.14 18.35
CA GLY A 80 -9.21 14.95 19.56
C GLY A 80 -10.32 14.45 20.49
N GLN A 81 -11.47 14.06 19.93
CA GLN A 81 -12.58 13.48 20.70
C GLN A 81 -12.20 12.13 21.33
N VAL A 82 -11.61 11.23 20.53
CA VAL A 82 -11.17 9.91 21.00
C VAL A 82 -10.10 10.04 22.10
N ARG A 83 -9.18 11.01 21.99
CA ARG A 83 -8.13 11.27 23.00
C ARG A 83 -8.66 11.64 24.38
N ARG A 84 -9.90 12.13 24.48
CA ARG A 84 -10.54 12.40 25.78
C ARG A 84 -10.86 11.12 26.55
N HIS A 85 -11.05 10.02 25.83
CA HIS A 85 -11.45 8.75 26.40
C HIS A 85 -10.29 7.79 26.60
N MET A 86 -9.22 7.92 25.81
CA MET A 86 -8.02 7.10 25.95
C MET A 86 -6.77 7.69 25.30
N LEU A 87 -5.61 7.22 25.74
CA LEU A 87 -4.34 7.53 25.10
C LEU A 87 -4.24 6.81 23.74
N LEU A 88 -3.95 7.60 22.70
CA LEU A 88 -3.71 7.13 21.35
C LEU A 88 -2.21 7.15 21.03
N PRO A 89 -1.72 6.26 20.14
CA PRO A 89 -0.40 6.40 19.55
C PRO A 89 -0.25 7.78 18.88
N ASN A 90 0.90 8.42 19.09
CA ASN A 90 1.18 9.77 18.57
C ASN A 90 2.15 9.75 17.38
N ASP A 91 2.77 8.60 17.12
CA ASP A 91 3.79 8.38 16.10
C ASP A 91 3.20 7.84 14.79
N VAL A 92 1.99 7.29 14.82
CA VAL A 92 1.32 6.69 13.66
C VAL A 92 -0.12 7.19 13.56
N ASP A 93 -0.48 7.68 12.38
CA ASP A 93 -1.88 8.03 12.06
C ASP A 93 -2.71 6.76 11.81
N PRO A 94 -3.92 6.65 12.39
CA PRO A 94 -4.78 5.50 12.17
C PRO A 94 -5.45 5.55 10.80
N ILE A 95 -5.87 4.38 10.33
CA ILE A 95 -6.86 4.27 9.26
C ILE A 95 -8.23 4.49 9.88
N VAL A 96 -8.99 5.44 9.34
CA VAL A 96 -10.32 5.81 9.83
C VAL A 96 -11.38 5.38 8.82
N ALA A 97 -12.38 4.65 9.29
CA ALA A 97 -13.48 4.14 8.48
C ALA A 97 -14.82 4.22 9.21
N ARG A 98 -15.91 4.47 8.48
CA ARG A 98 -17.26 4.52 9.04
C ARG A 98 -17.94 3.15 8.93
N ILE A 99 -18.59 2.73 10.00
CA ILE A 99 -19.36 1.49 10.06
C ILE A 99 -20.74 1.76 9.44
N ASN A 100 -21.06 1.10 8.32
CA ASN A 100 -22.35 1.25 7.66
C ASN A 100 -23.37 0.18 8.08
N ASP A 101 -22.91 -1.06 8.34
CA ASP A 101 -23.74 -2.18 8.78
C ASP A 101 -23.14 -2.82 10.04
N ALA A 102 -23.47 -2.27 11.20
CA ALA A 102 -22.96 -2.80 12.47
C ALA A 102 -23.56 -4.17 12.81
N ALA A 103 -24.80 -4.44 12.41
CA ALA A 103 -25.47 -5.70 12.71
C ALA A 103 -24.83 -6.87 11.97
N GLY A 104 -24.53 -6.70 10.67
CA GLY A 104 -23.81 -7.68 9.88
C GLY A 104 -22.39 -7.95 10.42
N LEU A 105 -21.67 -6.89 10.77
CA LEU A 105 -20.31 -7.01 11.33
C LEU A 105 -20.29 -7.66 12.72
N ALA A 106 -21.26 -7.36 13.58
CA ALA A 106 -21.37 -7.98 14.91
C ALA A 106 -21.66 -9.48 14.84
N ALA A 107 -22.38 -9.94 13.82
CA ALA A 107 -22.60 -11.35 13.57
C ALA A 107 -21.31 -12.08 13.14
N ALA A 108 -20.43 -11.40 12.41
CA ALA A 108 -19.16 -11.96 11.95
C ALA A 108 -18.07 -11.94 13.03
N GLN A 109 -17.99 -10.86 13.82
CA GLN A 109 -16.94 -10.68 14.81
C GLN A 109 -17.47 -9.95 16.06
N ALA A 110 -17.24 -10.55 17.22
CA ALA A 110 -17.65 -10.00 18.52
C ALA A 110 -17.02 -8.63 18.84
N PHE A 111 -15.98 -8.22 18.12
CA PHE A 111 -15.39 -6.88 18.21
C PHE A 111 -16.42 -5.77 17.92
N TYR A 112 -17.36 -6.00 17.01
CA TYR A 112 -18.41 -5.04 16.66
C TYR A 112 -19.66 -5.14 17.55
N LYS A 113 -19.60 -5.93 18.64
CA LYS A 113 -20.67 -5.97 19.63
C LYS A 113 -20.93 -4.57 20.17
N ASP A 114 -22.21 -4.17 20.22
CA ASP A 114 -22.70 -2.86 20.68
C ASP A 114 -22.31 -1.64 19.81
N ALA A 115 -21.68 -1.89 18.65
CA ALA A 115 -21.46 -0.88 17.61
C ALA A 115 -22.79 -0.53 16.91
N GLN A 116 -22.88 0.70 16.43
CA GLN A 116 -24.03 1.20 15.67
C GLN A 116 -23.60 1.66 14.28
N SER A 117 -24.49 1.55 13.30
CA SER A 117 -24.25 2.16 11.99
C SER A 117 -24.09 3.67 12.17
N GLY A 118 -22.99 4.19 11.65
CA GLY A 118 -22.55 5.56 11.86
C GLY A 118 -21.36 5.70 12.80
N ASP A 119 -21.05 4.69 13.62
CA ASP A 119 -19.84 4.63 14.43
C ASP A 119 -18.58 4.56 13.55
N VAL A 120 -17.43 4.88 14.13
CA VAL A 120 -16.16 5.00 13.42
C VAL A 120 -15.16 3.99 13.99
N ILE A 121 -14.49 3.26 13.12
CA ILE A 121 -13.37 2.39 13.48
C ILE A 121 -12.05 3.10 13.14
N LEU A 122 -11.13 3.09 14.12
CA LEU A 122 -9.76 3.57 14.00
C LEU A 122 -8.84 2.36 14.09
N VAL A 123 -8.08 2.09 13.04
CA VAL A 123 -7.17 0.95 12.98
C VAL A 123 -5.72 1.43 13.01
N TYR A 124 -5.03 1.04 14.08
CA TYR A 124 -3.58 1.17 14.25
C TYR A 124 -2.90 -0.17 13.94
N PRO A 125 -1.55 -0.19 13.78
CA PRO A 125 -0.83 -1.44 13.53
C PRO A 125 -1.06 -2.54 14.57
N GLU A 126 -1.22 -2.17 15.84
CA GLU A 126 -1.34 -3.12 16.95
C GLU A 126 -2.78 -3.29 17.47
N LYS A 127 -3.66 -2.31 17.23
CA LYS A 127 -5.00 -2.27 17.83
C LYS A 127 -6.02 -1.56 16.94
N ALA A 128 -7.26 -2.01 17.05
CA ALA A 128 -8.43 -1.34 16.50
C ALA A 128 -9.30 -0.79 17.63
N ILE A 129 -9.96 0.34 17.36
CA ILE A 129 -10.82 1.06 18.29
C ILE A 129 -12.12 1.40 17.57
N ILE A 130 -13.26 1.09 18.18
CA ILE A 130 -14.57 1.58 17.72
C ILE A 130 -14.97 2.75 18.63
N TYR A 131 -15.19 3.91 18.03
CA TYR A 131 -15.68 5.11 18.69
C TYR A 131 -17.04 5.49 18.11
N SER A 132 -17.96 5.90 18.97
CA SER A 132 -19.29 6.37 18.58
C SER A 132 -19.35 7.90 18.73
N PRO A 133 -19.27 8.68 17.64
CA PRO A 133 -19.31 10.14 17.73
C PRO A 133 -20.65 10.68 18.26
N SER A 134 -21.75 9.97 17.98
CA SER A 134 -23.10 10.36 18.43
C SER A 134 -23.29 10.19 19.93
N ARG A 135 -22.62 9.20 20.53
CA ARG A 135 -22.68 8.87 21.95
C ARG A 135 -21.49 9.40 22.74
N ASP A 136 -20.45 9.88 22.05
CA ASP A 136 -19.15 10.26 22.59
C ASP A 136 -18.55 9.20 23.53
N ILE A 137 -18.49 7.94 23.07
CA ILE A 137 -17.91 6.83 23.84
C ILE A 137 -17.01 5.95 22.97
N ILE A 138 -16.03 5.32 23.62
CA ILE A 138 -15.32 4.17 23.05
C ILE A 138 -16.22 2.94 23.25
N VAL A 139 -16.68 2.39 22.14
CA VAL A 139 -17.55 1.21 22.15
C VAL A 139 -16.75 -0.04 22.45
N ASN A 140 -15.61 -0.22 21.78
CA ASN A 140 -14.76 -1.38 21.97
C ASN A 140 -13.32 -1.14 21.52
N THR A 141 -12.38 -1.92 22.05
CA THR A 141 -10.97 -1.97 21.61
C THR A 141 -10.45 -3.40 21.56
N GLY A 142 -9.55 -3.67 20.63
CA GLY A 142 -9.03 -5.03 20.44
C GLY A 142 -7.77 -5.09 19.58
N PRO A 143 -7.04 -6.21 19.62
CA PRO A 143 -5.84 -6.40 18.81
C PRO A 143 -6.19 -6.58 17.32
N VAL A 144 -5.28 -6.15 16.45
CA VAL A 144 -5.35 -6.48 15.02
C VAL A 144 -4.56 -7.76 14.78
N ILE A 145 -5.24 -8.83 14.36
CA ILE A 145 -4.61 -10.11 14.04
C ILE A 145 -4.54 -10.22 12.51
N PHE A 146 -3.33 -10.23 11.97
CA PHE A 146 -3.10 -10.56 10.57
C PHE A 146 -2.88 -12.07 10.46
N GLU A 147 -3.82 -12.79 9.86
CA GLU A 147 -3.60 -14.20 9.54
C GLU A 147 -2.50 -14.30 8.48
N ARG A 148 -1.38 -14.94 8.83
CA ARG A 148 -0.31 -15.23 7.87
C ARG A 148 -0.79 -16.38 6.96
N PRO A 149 -0.71 -16.26 5.62
CA PRO A 149 -1.09 -17.36 4.74
C PRO A 149 -0.25 -18.62 5.01
N PRO A 150 -0.87 -19.81 5.08
CA PRO A 150 -0.22 -21.07 5.48
C PRO A 150 0.89 -21.54 4.51
N ALA A 151 1.01 -20.92 3.34
CA ALA A 151 2.00 -21.32 2.32
C ALA A 151 3.46 -20.98 2.70
N LEU A 152 3.71 -20.18 3.75
CA LEU A 152 5.07 -19.82 4.16
C LEU A 152 5.71 -20.81 5.15
N ASP A 153 4.91 -21.67 5.79
CA ASP A 153 5.39 -22.60 6.81
C ASP A 153 5.80 -23.96 6.20
N ALA A 154 5.39 -24.24 4.96
CA ALA A 154 5.69 -25.50 4.26
C ALA A 154 7.06 -25.52 3.54
N ALA A 155 7.83 -24.44 3.59
CA ALA A 155 9.13 -24.32 2.91
C ALA A 155 10.33 -24.33 3.88
N GLY A 156 10.09 -24.60 5.18
CA GLY A 156 11.08 -24.47 6.24
C GLY A 156 11.48 -25.75 6.98
N ASP A 157 10.92 -26.91 6.63
CA ASP A 157 11.25 -28.22 7.24
C ASP A 157 12.13 -29.09 6.32
#